data_AF-A0A7S3AQW1-F1
#
_entry.id   AF-A0A7S3AQW1-F1
#
_cell.length_a   1.000
_cell.length_b   1.000
_cell.length_c   1.000
_cell.angle_alpha   90.00
_cell.angle_beta   90.00
_cell.angle_gamma   90.00
#
_symmetry.space_group_name_H-M   'P 1'
#
loop_
_entity.id
_entity.type
_entity.pdbx_description
1 polymer ?
#
loop_
_entity_poly.entity_id
_entity_poly.type
_entity_poly.pdbx_seq_one_letter_code
_entity_poly.pdbx_strand_id
1 'polypeptide(L)'
;QDVVSPIVVNPSLGLTGSETEVARMLEHDVMDWEFDVLRLSDITGGHSLQALGWALFERHHFRATLGIPADAMLCFLRKAESAYNQVAYHNSSHAACVTHGLHWLLFSSSTLAGCVSSPVEVFACLLAAVVHDVNHDGRNNAFHCACNSPLAIK
;
A
#
# COMPACT_ATOMS: atom_id res chain seq x y z
N GLN A 1 21.92 -7.95 16.88
CA GLN A 1 21.87 -6.72 16.06
C GLN A 1 21.54 -7.19 14.68
N ASP A 2 20.24 -7.30 14.37
CA ASP A 2 19.81 -7.74 13.05
C ASP A 2 20.00 -6.57 12.10
N VAL A 3 20.94 -6.73 11.17
CA VAL A 3 21.14 -5.81 10.06
C VAL A 3 19.93 -5.99 9.16
N VAL A 4 18.91 -5.13 9.36
CA VAL A 4 17.80 -5.02 8.42
C VAL A 4 18.41 -4.70 7.07
N SER A 5 18.28 -5.61 6.12
CA SER A 5 18.75 -5.37 4.76
C SER A 5 18.04 -4.13 4.22
N PRO A 6 18.73 -3.23 3.49
CA PRO A 6 18.12 -2.02 2.96
C PRO A 6 16.86 -2.40 2.16
N ILE A 7 15.79 -1.62 2.34
CA ILE A 7 14.53 -1.89 1.66
C ILE A 7 14.73 -1.57 0.20
N VAL A 8 14.61 -2.60 -0.63
CA VAL A 8 14.82 -2.48 -2.06
C VAL A 8 13.66 -1.69 -2.65
N VAL A 9 13.95 -0.56 -3.31
CA VAL A 9 12.99 0.15 -4.14
C VAL A 9 12.42 -0.82 -5.16
N ASN A 10 11.11 -0.76 -5.43
CA ASN A 10 10.44 -1.69 -6.33
C ASN A 10 11.20 -1.81 -7.67
N PRO A 11 11.80 -2.98 -7.98
CA PRO A 11 12.73 -3.12 -9.10
C PRO A 11 12.05 -3.02 -10.47
N SER A 12 10.71 -3.10 -10.51
CA SER A 12 9.92 -2.96 -11.72
C SER A 12 9.41 -1.55 -11.95
N LEU A 13 9.73 -0.60 -11.06
CA LEU A 13 9.15 0.73 -11.09
C LEU A 13 10.07 1.72 -11.81
N GLY A 14 9.54 2.38 -12.83
CA GLY A 14 10.20 3.53 -13.46
C GLY A 14 10.00 4.77 -12.61
N LEU A 15 11.06 5.23 -11.93
CA LEU A 15 10.99 6.41 -11.07
C LEU A 15 11.01 7.69 -11.89
N THR A 16 10.24 8.70 -11.46
CA THR A 16 10.27 10.05 -12.01
C THR A 16 11.18 10.98 -11.19
N GLY A 17 11.36 10.69 -9.91
CA GLY A 17 12.24 11.39 -8.99
C GLY A 17 13.56 10.68 -8.69
N SER A 18 14.27 11.15 -7.67
CA SER A 18 15.55 10.58 -7.23
C SER A 18 15.34 9.24 -6.53
N GLU A 19 16.01 8.18 -7.01
CA GLU A 19 16.02 6.86 -6.36
C GLU A 19 16.46 6.93 -4.91
N THR A 20 17.43 7.81 -4.60
CA THR A 20 17.90 8.04 -3.22
C THR A 20 16.82 8.66 -2.34
N GLU A 21 16.00 9.56 -2.88
CA GLU A 21 14.89 10.15 -2.12
C GLU A 21 13.80 9.12 -1.84
N VAL A 22 13.44 8.31 -2.85
CA VAL A 22 12.49 7.21 -2.72
C VAL A 22 12.96 6.20 -1.67
N ALA A 23 14.21 5.76 -1.76
CA ALA A 23 14.81 4.83 -0.80
C ALA A 23 14.76 5.40 0.63
N ARG A 24 15.19 6.65 0.82
CA ARG A 24 15.16 7.32 2.14
C ARG A 24 13.76 7.34 2.73
N MET A 25 12.75 7.71 1.94
CA MET A 25 11.35 7.74 2.37
C MET A 25 10.87 6.35 2.81
N LEU A 26 11.14 5.31 2.00
CA LEU A 26 10.66 3.95 2.25
C LEU A 26 11.45 3.20 3.35
N GLU A 27 12.71 3.56 3.57
CA GLU A 27 13.58 2.95 4.59
C GLU A 27 13.43 3.59 5.96
N HIS A 28 13.33 4.92 6.02
CA HIS A 28 13.37 5.67 7.27
C HIS A 28 12.02 6.29 7.60
N ASP A 29 11.51 7.16 6.72
CA ASP A 29 10.33 7.98 7.01
C ASP A 29 9.04 7.16 7.15
N VAL A 30 8.97 5.95 6.57
CA VAL A 30 7.77 5.08 6.58
C VAL A 30 7.34 4.60 7.98
N MET A 31 8.17 4.83 9.00
CA MET A 31 7.84 4.53 10.39
C MET A 31 7.17 5.71 11.11
N ASP A 32 7.21 6.90 10.51
CA ASP A 32 6.72 8.15 11.08
C ASP A 32 5.28 8.43 10.64
N TRP A 33 4.46 8.97 11.54
CA TRP A 33 3.08 9.33 11.22
C TRP A 33 2.98 10.37 10.09
N GLU A 34 3.98 11.25 10.01
CA GLU A 34 4.06 12.37 9.06
C GLU A 34 4.54 11.94 7.65
N PHE A 35 4.67 10.64 7.38
CA PHE A 35 5.07 10.12 6.09
C PHE A 35 4.24 10.71 4.93
N ASP A 36 4.91 11.40 4.00
CA ASP A 36 4.26 12.09 2.91
C ASP A 36 4.03 11.16 1.71
N VAL A 37 2.86 10.50 1.70
CA VAL A 37 2.42 9.62 0.62
C VAL A 37 2.20 10.39 -0.69
N LEU A 38 1.82 11.67 -0.64
CA LEU A 38 1.62 12.47 -1.84
C LEU A 38 2.97 12.80 -2.50
N ARG A 39 3.97 13.15 -1.69
CA ARG A 39 5.35 13.28 -2.18
C ARG A 39 5.84 11.98 -2.79
N LEU A 40 5.60 10.83 -2.14
CA LEU A 40 5.94 9.53 -2.69
C LEU A 40 5.27 9.31 -4.05
N SER A 41 3.99 9.66 -4.18
CA SER A 41 3.25 9.58 -5.45
C SER A 41 3.91 10.42 -6.54
N ASP A 42 4.30 11.66 -6.25
CA ASP A 42 4.93 12.55 -7.23
C ASP A 42 6.26 11.99 -7.77
N ILE A 43 7.12 11.53 -6.87
CA ILE A 43 8.48 11.04 -7.21
C ILE A 43 8.48 9.61 -7.78
N THR A 44 7.36 8.91 -7.70
CA THR A 44 7.16 7.58 -8.31
C THR A 44 6.28 7.63 -9.56
N GLY A 45 5.83 8.81 -10.01
CA GLY A 45 5.01 8.95 -11.22
C GLY A 45 3.57 8.46 -11.05
N GLY A 46 3.01 8.57 -9.84
CA GLY A 46 1.67 8.11 -9.50
C GLY A 46 1.61 6.67 -8.98
N HIS A 47 2.76 6.09 -8.64
CA HIS A 47 2.91 4.68 -8.27
C HIS A 47 3.22 4.48 -6.76
N SER A 48 2.63 5.31 -5.91
CA SER A 48 2.85 5.29 -4.46
C SER A 48 2.41 3.97 -3.82
N LEU A 49 1.32 3.35 -4.28
CA LEU A 49 0.79 2.10 -3.72
C LEU A 49 1.72 0.92 -4.07
N GLN A 50 2.22 0.85 -5.30
CA GLN A 50 3.21 -0.14 -5.71
C GLN A 50 4.55 0.01 -4.97
N ALA A 51 5.03 1.25 -4.81
CA ALA A 51 6.28 1.53 -4.13
C ALA A 51 6.20 1.20 -2.63
N LEU A 52 5.18 1.73 -1.95
CA LEU A 52 4.96 1.49 -0.53
C LEU A 52 4.64 0.02 -0.23
N GLY A 53 3.74 -0.59 -1.00
CA GLY A 53 3.33 -1.97 -0.79
C GLY A 53 4.52 -2.94 -0.91
N TRP A 54 5.38 -2.75 -1.91
CA TRP A 54 6.60 -3.54 -2.05
C TRP A 54 7.54 -3.34 -0.85
N ALA A 55 7.80 -2.09 -0.49
CA ALA A 55 8.69 -1.74 0.63
C ALA A 55 8.24 -2.37 1.96
N LEU A 56 6.94 -2.28 2.28
CA LEU A 56 6.39 -2.86 3.49
C LEU A 56 6.41 -4.39 3.46
N PHE A 57 6.11 -5.01 2.31
CA PHE A 57 6.11 -6.46 2.20
C PHE A 57 7.53 -7.07 2.33
N GLU A 58 8.55 -6.38 1.81
CA GLU A 58 9.95 -6.76 2.01
C GLU A 58 10.42 -6.51 3.45
N ARG A 59 10.01 -5.38 4.07
CA ARG A 59 10.31 -5.06 5.48
C ARG A 59 9.84 -6.15 6.44
N HIS A 60 8.67 -6.73 6.18
CA HIS A 60 8.09 -7.83 6.97
C HIS A 60 8.48 -9.22 6.46
N HIS A 61 9.35 -9.31 5.46
CA HIS A 61 9.87 -10.55 4.88
C HIS A 61 8.79 -11.53 4.39
N PHE A 62 7.60 -11.04 4.00
CA PHE A 62 6.47 -11.92 3.65
C PHE A 62 6.78 -12.89 2.53
N ARG A 63 7.62 -12.51 1.55
CA ARG A 63 8.04 -13.43 0.49
C ARG A 63 8.73 -14.67 1.04
N ALA A 64 9.69 -14.47 1.94
CA ALA A 64 10.44 -15.57 2.54
C ALA A 64 9.57 -16.39 3.49
N THR A 65 8.76 -15.71 4.31
CA THR A 65 7.96 -16.36 5.36
C THR A 65 6.73 -17.09 4.83
N LEU A 66 6.08 -16.55 3.78
CA LEU A 66 4.85 -17.10 3.20
C LEU A 66 5.08 -17.80 1.85
N GLY A 67 6.33 -17.85 1.36
CA GLY A 67 6.67 -18.48 0.09
C GLY A 67 6.11 -17.75 -1.13
N ILE A 68 6.02 -16.42 -1.09
CA ILE A 68 5.46 -15.62 -2.19
C ILE A 68 6.57 -15.29 -3.21
N PRO A 69 6.44 -15.72 -4.47
CA PRO A 69 7.36 -15.32 -5.53
C PRO A 69 7.38 -13.81 -5.75
N ALA A 70 8.56 -13.24 -6.03
CA ALA A 70 8.73 -11.79 -6.22
C ALA A 70 7.89 -11.25 -7.39
N ASP A 71 7.86 -11.99 -8.50
CA ASP A 71 7.06 -11.69 -9.69
C ASP A 71 5.56 -11.70 -9.40
N ALA A 72 5.09 -12.65 -8.59
CA ALA A 72 3.69 -12.71 -8.16
C ALA A 72 3.31 -11.48 -7.34
N MET A 73 4.16 -11.07 -6.40
CA MET A 73 3.94 -9.89 -5.56
C MET A 73 3.97 -8.58 -6.36
N LEU A 74 4.95 -8.42 -7.25
CA LEU A 74 5.06 -7.27 -8.16
C LEU A 74 3.87 -7.19 -9.10
N CYS A 75 3.46 -8.31 -9.68
CA CYS A 75 2.29 -8.41 -10.56
C CYS A 75 1.00 -8.07 -9.81
N PHE A 76 0.85 -8.55 -8.59
CA PHE A 76 -0.30 -8.23 -7.73
C PHE A 76 -0.38 -6.73 -7.46
N LEU A 77 0.69 -6.12 -6.95
CA LEU A 77 0.70 -4.69 -6.61
C LEU A 77 0.41 -3.81 -7.83
N ARG A 78 1.00 -4.14 -8.99
CA ARG A 78 0.72 -3.46 -10.26
C ARG A 78 -0.74 -3.55 -10.65
N LYS A 79 -1.33 -4.76 -10.58
CA LYS A 79 -2.75 -4.98 -10.92
C LYS A 79 -3.67 -4.25 -9.95
N ALA A 80 -3.39 -4.32 -8.66
CA ALA A 80 -4.17 -3.63 -7.63
C ALA A 80 -4.19 -2.12 -7.88
N GLU A 81 -3.02 -1.50 -8.07
CA GLU A 81 -2.93 -0.06 -8.33
C GLU A 81 -3.62 0.34 -9.65
N SER A 82 -3.44 -0.44 -10.72
CA SER A 82 -4.08 -0.15 -12.02
C SER A 82 -5.61 -0.29 -12.00
N ALA A 83 -6.17 -0.97 -10.98
CA ALA A 83 -7.60 -1.16 -10.82
C ALA A 83 -8.27 -0.03 -10.01
N TYR A 84 -7.50 0.94 -9.51
CA TYR A 84 -8.06 2.16 -8.94
C TYR A 84 -8.45 3.15 -10.03
N ASN A 85 -9.66 3.70 -9.93
CA ASN A 85 -10.14 4.72 -10.86
C ASN A 85 -9.51 6.09 -10.54
N GLN A 86 -9.37 6.92 -11.57
CA GLN A 86 -8.93 8.31 -11.41
C GLN A 86 -10.08 9.19 -10.91
N VAL A 87 -10.34 9.11 -9.61
CA VAL A 87 -11.31 9.92 -8.87
C VAL A 87 -10.59 10.84 -7.89
N ALA A 88 -11.28 11.90 -7.45
CA ALA A 88 -10.66 12.95 -6.65
C ALA A 88 -10.07 12.48 -5.30
N TYR A 89 -10.62 11.41 -4.71
CA TYR A 89 -10.17 10.92 -3.39
C TYR A 89 -9.87 9.42 -3.37
N HIS A 90 -10.86 8.53 -3.57
CA HIS A 90 -10.70 7.06 -3.50
C HIS A 90 -9.91 6.47 -4.70
N ASN A 91 -8.70 6.96 -4.91
CA ASN A 91 -7.72 6.53 -5.90
C ASN A 91 -6.57 5.74 -5.23
N SER A 92 -5.56 5.33 -6.00
CA SER A 92 -4.44 4.54 -5.49
C SER A 92 -3.63 5.26 -4.39
N SER A 93 -3.51 6.59 -4.44
CA SER A 93 -2.82 7.35 -3.39
C SER A 93 -3.58 7.31 -2.07
N HIS A 94 -4.92 7.31 -2.09
CA HIS A 94 -5.70 7.08 -0.88
C HIS A 94 -5.44 5.69 -0.28
N ALA A 95 -5.41 4.65 -1.13
CA ALA A 95 -5.08 3.30 -0.69
C ALA A 95 -3.67 3.25 -0.06
N ALA A 96 -2.68 3.91 -0.66
CA ALA A 96 -1.34 4.01 -0.11
C ALA A 96 -1.33 4.71 1.28
N CYS A 97 -2.11 5.78 1.46
CA CYS A 97 -2.30 6.44 2.76
C CYS A 97 -2.88 5.48 3.80
N VAL A 98 -3.91 4.71 3.46
CA VAL A 98 -4.54 3.74 4.38
C VAL A 98 -3.57 2.59 4.71
N THR A 99 -2.83 2.07 3.73
CA THR A 99 -1.81 1.05 3.93
C THR A 99 -0.70 1.53 4.88
N HIS A 100 -0.19 2.75 4.67
CA HIS A 100 0.78 3.37 5.58
C HIS A 100 0.21 3.56 7.00
N GLY A 101 -0.98 4.17 7.11
CA GLY A 101 -1.61 4.43 8.39
C GLY A 101 -1.87 3.15 9.20
N LEU A 102 -2.33 2.08 8.53
CA LEU A 102 -2.51 0.78 9.18
C LEU A 102 -1.17 0.18 9.63
N HIS A 103 -0.13 0.26 8.79
CA HIS A 103 1.23 -0.16 9.18
C HIS A 103 1.71 0.60 10.43
N TRP A 104 1.57 1.92 10.45
CA TRP A 104 1.94 2.75 11.59
C TRP A 104 1.15 2.37 12.86
N LEU A 105 -0.16 2.13 12.75
CA LEU A 105 -0.99 1.70 13.87
C LEU A 105 -0.58 0.34 14.46
N LEU A 106 -0.14 -0.58 13.61
CA LEU A 106 0.29 -1.92 14.01
C LEU A 106 1.68 -1.94 14.66
N PHE A 107 2.61 -1.08 14.20
CA PHE A 107 4.03 -1.19 14.54
C PHE A 107 4.65 0.01 15.25
N SER A 108 4.10 1.22 15.10
CA SER A 108 4.61 2.45 15.71
C SER A 108 3.71 2.98 16.82
N SER A 109 2.41 2.69 16.77
CA SER A 109 1.43 3.07 17.79
C SER A 109 1.27 2.01 18.88
N SER A 110 0.87 2.42 20.08
CA SER A 110 0.40 1.49 21.13
C SER A 110 -1.05 1.03 20.93
N THR A 111 -1.78 1.61 19.98
CA THR A 111 -3.23 1.34 19.81
C THR A 111 -3.53 -0.09 19.34
N LEU A 112 -2.79 -0.59 18.34
CA LEU A 112 -2.96 -1.95 17.81
C LEU A 112 -1.70 -2.82 17.99
N ALA A 113 -0.70 -2.30 18.73
CA ALA A 113 0.51 -3.05 19.03
C ALA A 113 0.20 -4.39 19.68
N GLY A 114 0.65 -5.47 19.06
CA GLY A 114 0.46 -6.84 19.55
C GLY A 114 -0.95 -7.42 19.35
N CYS A 115 -1.91 -6.68 18.80
CA CYS A 115 -3.23 -7.21 18.43
C CYS A 115 -3.14 -8.18 17.25
N VAL A 116 -2.17 -7.97 16.38
CA VAL A 116 -1.87 -8.78 15.21
C VAL A 116 -0.39 -9.12 15.26
N SER A 117 -0.04 -10.40 15.19
CA SER A 117 1.35 -10.81 15.43
C SER A 117 1.86 -11.91 14.50
N SER A 118 0.97 -12.73 13.92
CA SER A 118 1.44 -13.72 12.96
C SER A 118 1.72 -13.09 11.59
N PRO A 119 2.74 -13.58 10.85
CA PRO A 119 3.06 -13.07 9.52
C PRO A 119 1.87 -13.08 8.55
N VAL A 120 1.00 -14.10 8.64
CA VAL A 120 -0.18 -14.20 7.78
C VAL A 120 -1.25 -13.16 8.13
N GLU A 121 -1.46 -12.85 9.40
CA GLU A 121 -2.43 -11.83 9.79
C GLU A 121 -1.94 -10.44 9.41
N VAL A 122 -0.66 -10.11 9.65
CA VAL A 122 -0.09 -8.82 9.24
C VAL A 122 -0.17 -8.68 7.72
N PHE A 123 0.21 -9.72 6.97
CA PHE A 123 0.07 -9.72 5.51
C PHE A 123 -1.38 -9.49 5.09
N ALA A 124 -2.35 -10.20 5.70
CA ALA A 124 -3.76 -10.04 5.39
C ALA A 124 -4.27 -8.61 5.68
N CYS A 125 -3.88 -8.01 6.80
CA CYS A 125 -4.21 -6.63 7.15
C CYS A 125 -3.69 -5.63 6.11
N LEU A 126 -2.40 -5.71 5.76
CA LEU A 126 -1.80 -4.80 4.78
C LEU A 126 -2.34 -5.05 3.37
N LEU A 127 -2.55 -6.31 2.98
CA LEU A 127 -3.16 -6.68 1.71
C LEU A 127 -4.59 -6.12 1.60
N ALA A 128 -5.38 -6.23 2.67
CA ALA A 128 -6.73 -5.67 2.72
C ALA A 128 -6.71 -4.15 2.55
N ALA A 129 -5.80 -3.44 3.23
CA ALA A 129 -5.64 -2.00 3.06
C ALA A 129 -5.28 -1.61 1.62
N VAL A 130 -4.40 -2.38 0.96
CA VAL A 130 -4.00 -2.16 -0.44
C VAL A 130 -5.17 -2.24 -1.41
N VAL A 131 -6.20 -3.05 -1.12
CA VAL A 131 -7.30 -3.30 -2.07
C VAL A 131 -8.68 -2.81 -1.62
N HIS A 132 -8.80 -2.18 -0.45
CA HIS A 132 -10.10 -1.94 0.20
C HIS A 132 -11.09 -1.12 -0.64
N ASP A 133 -10.58 -0.25 -1.51
CA ASP A 133 -11.33 0.69 -2.35
C ASP A 133 -11.08 0.49 -3.86
N VAL A 134 -10.54 -0.67 -4.25
CA VAL A 134 -10.32 -0.98 -5.67
C VAL A 134 -11.61 -0.81 -6.46
N ASN A 135 -11.51 -0.17 -7.64
CA ASN A 135 -12.62 0.11 -8.54
C ASN A 135 -13.72 1.04 -7.96
N HIS A 136 -13.45 1.80 -6.89
CA HIS A 136 -14.36 2.82 -6.39
C HIS A 136 -14.62 3.89 -7.47
N ASP A 137 -15.88 4.24 -7.75
CA ASP A 137 -16.28 5.14 -8.86
C ASP A 137 -16.45 6.61 -8.44
N GLY A 138 -16.15 6.90 -7.17
CA GLY A 138 -16.25 8.22 -6.56
C GLY A 138 -17.64 8.54 -6.01
N ARG A 139 -18.56 7.58 -6.01
CA ARG A 139 -19.93 7.74 -5.51
C ARG A 139 -20.16 6.87 -4.29
N ASN A 140 -21.07 7.30 -3.42
CA ASN A 140 -21.40 6.55 -2.22
C ASN A 140 -22.48 5.47 -2.50
N ASN A 141 -22.65 4.57 -1.54
CA ASN A 141 -23.62 3.48 -1.64
C ASN A 141 -25.06 3.99 -1.81
N ALA A 142 -25.42 5.12 -1.17
CA ALA A 142 -26.76 5.70 -1.27
C ALA A 142 -27.10 6.14 -2.70
N PHE A 143 -26.13 6.71 -3.43
CA PHE A 143 -26.28 7.02 -4.86
C PHE A 143 -26.58 5.76 -5.67
N HIS A 144 -25.78 4.70 -5.47
CA HIS A 144 -25.90 3.44 -6.18
C HIS A 144 -27.24 2.74 -5.93
N CYS A 145 -27.77 2.82 -4.70
CA CYS A 145 -29.10 2.36 -4.36
C CYS A 145 -30.19 3.21 -5.03
N ALA A 146 -30.06 4.54 -4.97
CA ALA A 146 -31.07 5.46 -5.51
C ALA A 146 -31.23 5.36 -7.03
N CYS A 147 -30.13 5.07 -7.76
CA CYS A 147 -30.17 4.92 -9.21
C CYS A 147 -30.34 3.47 -9.68
N ASN A 148 -30.53 2.51 -8.77
CA ASN A 148 -30.58 1.09 -9.09
C ASN A 148 -29.39 0.66 -9.96
N SER A 149 -28.19 1.05 -9.55
CA SER A 149 -26.96 0.65 -10.26
C SER A 149 -26.83 -0.88 -10.26
N PRO A 150 -26.15 -1.48 -11.26
CA PRO A 150 -25.84 -2.90 -11.25
C PRO A 150 -25.06 -3.38 -10.01
N LEU A 151 -24.34 -2.49 -9.34
CA LEU A 151 -23.64 -2.79 -8.08
C LEU A 151 -24.60 -2.96 -6.90
N ALA A 152 -25.71 -2.23 -6.88
CA ALA A 152 -26.68 -2.24 -5.78
C ALA A 152 -27.73 -3.35 -5.90
N ILE A 153 -27.96 -3.90 -7.10
CA ILE A 153 -28.99 -4.93 -7.36
C ILE A 153 -28.46 -6.35 -7.12
N LYS A 154 -27.14 -6.54 -7.13
CA LYS A 154 -26.49 -7.86 -7.05
C LYS A 154 -26.64 -8.54 -5.69
#